data_AF-A0A934IFY2-F1
#
_entry.id   AF-A0A934IFY2-F1
#
_cell.length_a   1.000
_cell.length_b   1.000
_cell.length_c   1.000
_cell.angle_alpha   90.00
_cell.angle_beta   90.00
_cell.angle_gamma   90.00
#
_symmetry.space_group_name_H-M   'P 1'
#
loop_
_entity.id
_entity.type
_entity.pdbx_description
1 polymer ?
#
loop_
_entity_poly.entity_id
_entity_poly.type
_entity_poly.pdbx_seq_one_letter_code
_entity_poly.pdbx_strand_id
1 'polypeptide(L)'
;MSAAAPPARSREARRRRLDKWLRIGLPFAVLAALVVGWDFVVTANEIPTYILPRPGLVVWTIVADFGVLGPSLLNTLLITLLALALATIGGVALAIALTQSRIVEYSFFPIAVVLQVTPIVAIFPLINIYVGNDLAKLLICAWIVAFFPILSNTTLGLNSADRNLRDLYRLYGASRWQTLRYLQLPAAMPYFLGGLRIAGGLALIGAVVAEFVAGASGFGTGLASRIIESGYRLNIPRLFAALVLISATGILIYVSLSVLSNRILGKWHESAMDRGRR
;
A
#
# COMPACT_ATOMS: atom_id res chain seq x y z
N MET A 1 -11.25 20.90 -55.91
CA MET A 1 -10.15 20.83 -54.92
C MET A 1 -10.55 19.83 -53.84
N SER A 2 -10.06 18.60 -53.94
CA SER A 2 -10.36 17.53 -52.98
C SER A 2 -9.39 17.65 -51.79
N ALA A 3 -9.90 18.02 -50.63
CA ALA A 3 -9.11 18.04 -49.39
C ALA A 3 -8.76 16.60 -49.02
N ALA A 4 -7.51 16.21 -49.26
CA ALA A 4 -7.00 14.88 -48.93
C ALA A 4 -7.24 14.60 -47.43
N ALA A 5 -7.99 13.53 -47.14
CA ALA A 5 -8.23 13.10 -45.77
C ALA A 5 -6.89 12.81 -45.07
N PRO A 6 -6.69 13.27 -43.82
CA PRO A 6 -5.44 13.07 -43.12
C PRO A 6 -5.12 11.57 -43.00
N PRO A 7 -3.88 11.13 -43.26
CA PRO A 7 -3.53 9.71 -43.33
C PRO A 7 -3.86 9.01 -42.01
N ALA A 8 -4.38 7.78 -42.07
CA ALA A 8 -4.87 7.00 -40.92
C ALA A 8 -3.90 6.97 -39.71
N ARG A 9 -2.59 6.99 -39.97
CA ARG A 9 -1.52 7.06 -38.95
C ARG A 9 -1.58 8.32 -38.06
N SER A 10 -2.06 9.45 -38.59
CA SER A 10 -2.21 10.70 -37.83
C SER A 10 -3.42 10.68 -36.88
N ARG A 11 -4.50 9.98 -37.27
CA ARG A 11 -5.69 9.78 -36.42
C ARG A 11 -5.40 8.83 -35.27
N GLU A 12 -4.63 7.77 -35.51
CA GLU A 12 -4.20 6.82 -34.46
C GLU A 12 -3.24 7.45 -33.45
N ALA A 13 -2.26 8.23 -33.90
CA ALA A 13 -1.34 8.95 -33.02
C ALA A 13 -2.08 9.99 -32.15
N ARG A 14 -3.08 10.69 -32.72
CA ARG A 14 -3.93 11.65 -32.00
C ARG A 14 -4.83 10.96 -30.99
N ARG A 15 -5.46 9.82 -31.32
CA ARG A 15 -6.22 8.99 -30.37
C ARG A 15 -5.35 8.51 -29.20
N ARG A 16 -4.17 7.95 -29.47
CA ARG A 16 -3.25 7.49 -28.41
C ARG A 16 -2.79 8.61 -27.48
N ARG A 17 -2.55 9.82 -28.02
CA ARG A 17 -2.24 11.01 -27.20
C ARG A 17 -3.46 11.40 -26.36
N LEU A 18 -4.65 11.53 -26.96
CA LEU A 18 -5.90 11.80 -26.25
C LEU A 18 -6.16 10.79 -25.13
N ASP A 19 -6.00 9.50 -25.37
CA ASP A 19 -6.19 8.44 -24.37
C ASP A 19 -5.19 8.57 -23.21
N LYS A 20 -3.93 8.92 -23.48
CA LYS A 20 -2.92 9.17 -22.44
C LYS A 20 -3.25 10.43 -21.62
N TRP A 21 -3.68 11.50 -22.28
CA TRP A 21 -4.11 12.74 -21.64
C TRP A 21 -5.37 12.54 -20.80
N LEU A 22 -6.35 11.77 -21.29
CA LEU A 22 -7.56 11.43 -20.55
C LEU A 22 -7.23 10.56 -19.34
N ARG A 23 -6.38 9.54 -19.49
CA ARG A 23 -5.98 8.67 -18.37
C ARG A 23 -5.27 9.39 -17.23
N ILE A 24 -4.47 10.41 -17.53
CA ILE A 24 -3.74 11.18 -16.52
C ILE A 24 -4.56 12.38 -16.06
N GLY A 25 -5.12 13.15 -16.98
CA GLY A 25 -5.82 14.40 -16.70
C GLY A 25 -7.20 14.22 -16.07
N LEU A 26 -7.94 13.16 -16.38
CA LEU A 26 -9.29 12.95 -15.84
C LEU A 26 -9.29 12.73 -14.32
N PRO A 27 -8.41 11.91 -13.72
CA PRO A 27 -8.30 11.82 -12.26
C PRO A 27 -7.98 13.16 -11.58
N PHE A 28 -7.07 13.96 -12.14
CA PHE A 28 -6.75 15.29 -11.60
C PHE A 28 -7.91 16.27 -11.74
N ALA A 29 -8.66 16.21 -12.85
CA ALA A 29 -9.85 17.04 -13.05
C ALA A 29 -10.96 16.69 -12.05
N VAL A 30 -11.18 15.40 -11.78
CA VAL A 30 -12.14 14.95 -10.76
C VAL A 30 -11.69 15.43 -9.37
N LEU A 31 -10.40 15.28 -9.03
CA LEU A 31 -9.87 15.77 -7.75
C LEU A 31 -10.04 17.29 -7.62
N ALA A 32 -9.73 18.06 -8.66
CA ALA A 32 -9.91 19.50 -8.68
C ALA A 32 -11.39 19.89 -8.52
N ALA A 33 -12.30 19.20 -9.21
CA ALA A 33 -13.74 19.41 -9.06
C ALA A 33 -14.23 19.11 -7.63
N LEU A 34 -13.70 18.07 -6.98
CA LEU A 34 -14.02 17.76 -5.58
C LEU A 34 -13.51 18.84 -4.62
N VAL A 35 -12.29 19.34 -4.81
CA VAL A 35 -11.71 20.40 -3.96
C VAL A 35 -12.45 21.72 -4.14
N VAL A 36 -12.77 22.10 -5.38
CA VAL A 36 -13.55 23.31 -5.68
C VAL A 36 -14.97 23.17 -5.14
N GLY A 37 -15.60 22.00 -5.32
CA GLY A 37 -16.90 21.70 -4.75
C GLY A 37 -16.92 21.80 -3.23
N TRP A 38 -15.88 21.29 -2.55
CA TRP A 38 -15.72 21.41 -1.10
C TRP A 38 -15.60 22.89 -0.67
N ASP A 39 -14.73 23.69 -1.31
CA ASP A 39 -14.61 25.12 -0.98
C ASP A 39 -15.92 25.88 -1.22
N PHE A 40 -16.61 25.58 -2.32
CA PHE A 40 -17.92 26.18 -2.64
C PHE A 40 -18.98 25.84 -1.59
N VAL A 41 -19.07 24.58 -1.13
CA VAL A 41 -20.04 24.19 -0.10
C VAL A 41 -19.76 24.90 1.23
N VAL A 42 -18.49 25.01 1.64
CA VAL A 42 -18.11 25.68 2.89
C VAL A 42 -18.40 27.18 2.83
N THR A 43 -18.10 27.82 1.70
CA THR A 43 -18.33 29.26 1.53
C THR A 43 -19.80 29.62 1.36
N ALA A 44 -20.54 28.87 0.54
CA ALA A 44 -21.95 29.14 0.27
C ALA A 44 -22.87 28.93 1.49
N ASN A 45 -22.50 28.02 2.40
CA ASN A 45 -23.27 27.73 3.61
C ASN A 45 -22.68 28.37 4.88
N GLU A 46 -21.65 29.22 4.74
CA GLU A 46 -20.95 29.89 5.86
C GLU A 46 -20.56 28.92 6.99
N ILE A 47 -20.10 27.71 6.62
CA ILE A 47 -19.87 26.64 7.59
C ILE A 47 -18.72 27.04 8.53
N PRO A 48 -18.93 27.00 9.85
CA PRO A 48 -17.87 27.32 10.80
C PRO A 48 -16.65 26.40 10.66
N THR A 49 -15.45 26.97 10.87
CA THR A 49 -14.15 26.27 10.69
C THR A 49 -13.93 25.11 11.66
N TYR A 50 -14.61 25.12 12.80
CA TYR A 50 -14.61 24.02 13.78
C TYR A 50 -15.54 22.87 13.39
N ILE A 51 -16.30 22.99 12.29
CA ILE A 51 -17.09 21.89 11.72
C ILE A 51 -16.38 21.37 10.48
N LEU A 52 -16.15 22.25 9.51
CA LEU A 52 -15.51 21.90 8.23
C LEU A 52 -14.62 23.06 7.77
N PRO A 53 -13.29 22.92 7.89
CA PRO A 53 -12.37 23.96 7.42
C PRO A 53 -12.34 23.99 5.89
N ARG A 54 -12.09 25.18 5.33
CA ARG A 54 -11.86 25.34 3.88
C ARG A 54 -10.59 24.60 3.46
N PRO A 55 -10.52 24.04 2.24
CA PRO A 55 -9.32 23.38 1.73
C PRO A 55 -8.05 24.25 1.83
N GLY A 56 -8.18 25.55 1.51
CA GLY A 56 -7.07 26.51 1.60
C GLY A 56 -6.54 26.69 3.03
N LEU A 57 -7.45 26.68 4.02
CA LEU A 57 -7.07 26.74 5.44
C LEU A 57 -6.33 25.47 5.86
N VAL A 58 -6.77 24.29 5.42
CA VAL A 58 -6.08 23.02 5.71
C VAL A 58 -4.66 23.02 5.16
N VAL A 59 -4.47 23.46 3.90
CA VAL A 59 -3.13 23.56 3.30
C VAL A 59 -2.25 24.54 4.05
N TRP A 60 -2.79 25.70 4.44
CA TRP A 60 -2.06 26.68 5.25
C TRP A 60 -1.66 26.09 6.61
N THR A 61 -2.57 25.38 7.28
CA THR A 61 -2.29 24.72 8.57
C THR A 61 -1.21 23.65 8.45
N ILE A 62 -1.14 22.90 7.34
CA ILE A 62 -0.05 21.93 7.11
C ILE A 62 1.32 22.63 7.19
N VAL A 63 1.45 23.81 6.59
CA VAL A 63 2.70 24.59 6.58
C VAL A 63 2.95 25.26 7.93
N ALA A 64 1.93 25.93 8.48
CA ALA A 64 2.04 26.66 9.75
C ALA A 64 2.37 25.73 10.94
N ASP A 65 1.73 24.55 10.99
CA ASP A 65 1.92 23.56 12.05
C ASP A 65 2.93 22.46 11.67
N PHE A 66 3.72 22.65 10.61
CA PHE A 66 4.66 21.62 10.13
C PHE A 66 5.68 21.21 11.19
N GLY A 67 6.08 22.11 12.09
CA GLY A 67 6.97 21.78 13.21
C GLY A 67 6.41 20.73 14.17
N VAL A 68 5.08 20.62 14.24
CA VAL A 68 4.37 19.62 15.07
C VAL A 68 3.99 18.39 14.23
N LEU A 69 3.49 18.60 13.00
CA LEU A 69 3.02 17.54 12.12
C LEU A 69 4.15 16.73 11.48
N GLY A 70 5.28 17.36 11.17
CA GLY A 70 6.43 16.74 10.50
C GLY A 70 7.06 15.60 11.30
N PRO A 71 7.42 15.80 12.58
CA PRO A 71 7.93 14.72 13.43
C PRO A 71 6.93 13.56 13.58
N SER A 72 5.63 13.89 13.70
CA SER A 72 4.55 12.90 13.77
C SER A 72 4.43 12.09 12.49
N LEU A 73 4.52 12.75 11.33
CA LEU A 73 4.56 12.10 10.01
C LEU A 73 5.76 11.14 9.90
N LEU A 74 6.94 11.55 10.34
CA LEU A 74 8.13 10.69 10.32
C LEU A 74 7.96 9.46 11.20
N ASN A 75 7.37 9.60 12.39
CA ASN A 75 7.12 8.47 13.28
C ASN A 75 6.16 7.44 12.65
N THR A 76 5.02 7.91 12.12
CA THR A 76 4.05 7.06 11.42
C THR A 76 4.68 6.36 10.22
N LEU A 77 5.49 7.08 9.44
CA LEU A 77 6.19 6.54 8.28
C LEU A 77 7.24 5.48 8.69
N LEU A 78 8.00 5.73 9.76
CA LEU A 78 8.98 4.78 10.29
C LEU A 78 8.31 3.47 10.73
N ILE A 79 7.24 3.55 11.52
CA ILE A 79 6.48 2.39 11.99
C ILE A 79 5.93 1.61 10.78
N THR A 80 5.34 2.32 9.83
CA THR A 80 4.79 1.74 8.59
C THR A 80 5.85 0.98 7.80
N LEU A 81 7.00 1.59 7.55
CA LEU A 81 8.06 0.99 6.75
C LEU A 81 8.75 -0.18 7.46
N LEU A 82 9.00 -0.08 8.76
CA LEU A 82 9.57 -1.17 9.54
C LEU A 82 8.61 -2.37 9.59
N ALA A 83 7.32 -2.12 9.84
CA ALA A 83 6.31 -3.17 9.82
C ALA A 83 6.20 -3.83 8.44
N LEU A 84 6.21 -3.04 7.36
CA LEU A 84 6.19 -3.56 5.99
C LEU A 84 7.45 -4.41 5.70
N ALA A 85 8.62 -3.98 6.15
CA ALA A 85 9.86 -4.73 5.96
C ALA A 85 9.81 -6.08 6.71
N LEU A 86 9.39 -6.08 7.98
CA LEU A 86 9.22 -7.29 8.77
C LEU A 86 8.14 -8.22 8.20
N ALA A 87 7.04 -7.65 7.70
CA ALA A 87 5.96 -8.40 7.06
C ALA A 87 6.43 -9.02 5.74
N THR A 88 7.26 -8.30 4.99
CA THR A 88 7.87 -8.80 3.75
C THR A 88 8.80 -9.98 4.04
N ILE A 89 9.74 -9.82 4.98
CA ILE A 89 10.70 -10.87 5.33
C ILE A 89 9.97 -12.10 5.88
N GLY A 90 9.10 -11.92 6.89
CA GLY A 90 8.38 -13.01 7.52
C GLY A 90 7.37 -13.68 6.58
N GLY A 91 6.62 -12.89 5.82
CA GLY A 91 5.59 -13.39 4.89
C GLY A 91 6.20 -14.17 3.74
N VAL A 92 7.31 -13.70 3.15
CA VAL A 92 8.03 -14.44 2.10
C VAL A 92 8.67 -15.71 2.65
N ALA A 93 9.33 -15.63 3.82
CA ALA A 93 9.95 -16.79 4.45
C ALA A 93 8.92 -17.90 4.73
N LEU A 94 7.77 -17.53 5.31
CA LEU A 94 6.70 -18.49 5.57
C LEU A 94 6.08 -18.99 4.26
N ALA A 95 5.83 -18.14 3.25
CA ALA A 95 5.31 -18.57 1.94
C ALA A 95 6.19 -19.65 1.29
N ILE A 96 7.52 -19.47 1.35
CA ILE A 96 8.48 -20.47 0.87
C ILE A 96 8.34 -21.76 1.68
N ALA A 97 8.25 -21.68 3.01
CA ALA A 97 8.09 -22.85 3.88
C ALA A 97 6.78 -23.62 3.60
N LEU A 98 5.65 -22.92 3.41
CA LEU A 98 4.37 -23.53 3.04
C LEU A 98 4.47 -24.25 1.69
N THR A 99 5.10 -23.61 0.70
CA THR A 99 5.24 -24.19 -0.65
C THR A 99 6.12 -25.45 -0.65
N GLN A 100 7.12 -25.52 0.23
CA GLN A 100 8.04 -26.67 0.28
C GLN A 100 7.50 -27.86 1.08
N SER A 101 6.55 -27.64 2.00
CA SER A 101 6.00 -28.67 2.88
C SER A 101 4.50 -28.55 3.08
N ARG A 102 3.76 -29.56 2.60
CA ARG A 102 2.31 -29.69 2.81
C ARG A 102 1.93 -29.72 4.30
N ILE A 103 2.80 -30.25 5.17
CA ILE A 103 2.55 -30.27 6.62
C ILE A 103 2.57 -28.85 7.17
N VAL A 104 3.53 -28.03 6.75
CA VAL A 104 3.62 -26.63 7.18
C VAL A 104 2.42 -25.84 6.62
N GLU A 105 2.06 -26.09 5.35
CA GLU A 105 0.88 -25.49 4.72
C GLU A 105 -0.40 -25.75 5.53
N TYR A 106 -0.71 -27.01 5.83
CA TYR A 106 -1.92 -27.36 6.57
C TYR A 106 -1.92 -26.84 8.02
N SER A 107 -0.76 -26.72 8.65
CA SER A 107 -0.66 -26.25 10.04
C SER A 107 -0.74 -24.72 10.18
N PHE A 108 -0.04 -23.98 9.31
CA PHE A 108 0.13 -22.52 9.49
C PHE A 108 -0.85 -21.69 8.67
N PHE A 109 -1.34 -22.19 7.53
CA PHE A 109 -2.26 -21.43 6.69
C PHE A 109 -3.55 -21.04 7.42
N PRO A 110 -4.22 -21.94 8.19
CA PRO A 110 -5.40 -21.56 8.98
C PRO A 110 -5.10 -20.46 10.01
N ILE A 111 -3.94 -20.53 10.68
CA ILE A 111 -3.52 -19.54 11.68
C ILE A 111 -3.32 -18.17 11.03
N ALA A 112 -2.72 -18.13 9.84
CA ALA A 112 -2.55 -16.90 9.08
C ALA A 112 -3.90 -16.26 8.69
N VAL A 113 -4.89 -17.07 8.34
CA VAL A 113 -6.26 -16.59 8.05
C VAL A 113 -6.92 -16.03 9.31
N VAL A 114 -6.78 -16.70 10.46
CA VAL A 114 -7.30 -16.19 11.75
C VAL A 114 -6.68 -14.83 12.08
N LEU A 115 -5.36 -14.69 11.92
CA LEU A 115 -4.65 -13.41 12.13
C LEU A 115 -5.19 -12.28 11.22
N GLN A 116 -5.57 -12.60 9.98
CA GLN A 116 -6.13 -11.63 9.05
C GLN A 116 -7.54 -11.18 9.44
N VAL A 117 -8.39 -12.11 9.85
CA VAL A 117 -9.81 -11.84 10.14
C VAL A 117 -9.96 -11.16 11.50
N THR A 118 -9.02 -11.37 12.42
CA THR A 118 -9.09 -10.78 13.76
C THR A 118 -8.81 -9.27 13.70
N PRO A 119 -9.76 -8.40 14.09
CA PRO A 119 -9.56 -6.95 14.03
C PRO A 119 -8.43 -6.51 14.96
N ILE A 120 -7.46 -5.77 14.42
CA ILE A 120 -6.28 -5.37 15.20
C ILE A 120 -6.63 -4.50 16.42
N VAL A 121 -7.70 -3.69 16.31
CA VAL A 121 -8.24 -2.87 17.41
C VAL A 121 -8.65 -3.74 18.60
N ALA A 122 -9.15 -4.96 18.36
CA ALA A 122 -9.55 -5.88 19.42
C ALA A 122 -8.35 -6.60 20.05
N ILE A 123 -7.27 -6.81 19.29
CA ILE A 123 -6.06 -7.48 19.77
C ILE A 123 -5.16 -6.51 20.55
N PHE A 124 -5.13 -5.22 20.18
CA PHE A 124 -4.22 -4.23 20.76
C PHE A 124 -4.18 -4.21 22.29
N PRO A 125 -5.30 -4.27 23.04
CA PRO A 125 -5.27 -4.29 24.51
C PRO A 125 -4.44 -5.45 25.07
N LEU A 126 -4.49 -6.64 24.45
CA LEU A 126 -3.67 -7.79 24.85
C LEU A 126 -2.19 -7.49 24.60
N ILE A 127 -1.86 -6.97 23.40
CA ILE A 127 -0.48 -6.58 23.07
C ILE A 127 0.04 -5.55 24.07
N ASN A 128 -0.79 -4.57 24.46
CA ASN A 128 -0.42 -3.53 25.41
C ASN A 128 -0.15 -4.07 26.83
N ILE A 129 -0.81 -5.15 27.25
CA ILE A 129 -0.59 -5.80 28.55
C ILE A 129 0.73 -6.59 28.55
N TYR A 130 0.97 -7.38 27.49
CA TYR A 130 2.08 -8.34 27.48
C TYR A 130 3.41 -7.76 26.97
N VAL A 131 3.37 -6.71 26.14
CA VAL A 131 4.56 -6.13 25.51
C VAL A 131 4.93 -4.84 26.24
N GLY A 132 6.09 -4.79 26.88
CA GLY A 132 6.53 -3.60 27.62
C GLY A 132 7.04 -2.45 26.72
N ASN A 133 7.50 -2.74 25.51
CA ASN A 133 8.07 -1.75 24.60
C ASN A 133 7.00 -1.12 23.70
N ASP A 134 6.80 0.19 23.78
CA ASP A 134 5.75 0.89 23.03
C ASP A 134 5.92 0.79 21.52
N LEU A 135 7.13 1.00 21.00
CA LEU A 135 7.40 0.86 19.57
C LEU A 135 7.08 -0.57 19.08
N ALA A 136 7.41 -1.59 19.87
CA ALA A 136 7.11 -2.99 19.53
C ALA A 136 5.59 -3.24 19.47
N LYS A 137 4.79 -2.65 20.37
CA LYS A 137 3.32 -2.77 20.33
C LYS A 137 2.77 -2.28 18.99
N LEU A 138 3.20 -1.08 18.56
CA LEU A 138 2.74 -0.46 17.32
C LEU A 138 3.24 -1.25 16.09
N LEU A 139 4.50 -1.70 16.11
CA LEU A 139 5.06 -2.52 15.04
C LEU A 139 4.34 -3.85 14.88
N ILE A 140 4.04 -4.58 15.97
CA ILE A 140 3.31 -5.85 15.92
C ILE A 140 1.95 -5.63 15.26
N CYS A 141 1.25 -4.56 15.62
CA CYS A 141 -0.06 -4.26 15.07
C CYS A 141 -0.01 -4.00 13.56
N ALA A 142 0.87 -3.11 13.12
CA ALA A 142 1.05 -2.82 11.70
C ALA A 142 1.54 -4.05 10.91
N TRP A 143 2.39 -4.87 11.54
CA TRP A 143 2.94 -6.10 10.95
C TRP A 143 1.85 -7.14 10.69
N ILE A 144 0.96 -7.42 11.65
CA ILE A 144 -0.13 -8.40 11.49
C ILE A 144 -0.98 -8.07 10.25
N VAL A 145 -1.34 -6.80 10.08
CA VAL A 145 -2.20 -6.34 8.97
C VAL A 145 -1.47 -6.45 7.62
N ALA A 146 -0.17 -6.09 7.57
CA ALA A 146 0.63 -6.13 6.35
C ALA A 146 1.11 -7.54 5.96
N PHE A 147 1.23 -8.46 6.94
CA PHE A 147 1.80 -9.78 6.77
C PHE A 147 0.99 -10.68 5.85
N PHE A 148 -0.34 -10.72 6.03
CA PHE A 148 -1.17 -11.67 5.30
C PHE A 148 -1.18 -11.46 3.77
N PRO A 149 -1.35 -10.23 3.23
CA PRO A 149 -1.26 -10.01 1.78
C PRO A 149 0.08 -10.44 1.18
N ILE A 150 1.20 -10.23 1.89
CA ILE A 150 2.51 -10.72 1.45
C ILE A 150 2.51 -12.24 1.39
N LEU A 151 2.15 -12.91 2.50
CA LEU A 151 2.14 -14.36 2.61
C LEU A 151 1.27 -14.99 1.51
N SER A 152 0.03 -14.53 1.40
CA SER A 152 -0.98 -15.09 0.49
C SER A 152 -0.58 -14.90 -0.97
N ASN A 153 -0.24 -13.67 -1.39
CA ASN A 153 0.14 -13.41 -2.78
C ASN A 153 1.46 -14.10 -3.17
N THR A 154 2.43 -14.17 -2.26
CA THR A 154 3.68 -14.88 -2.53
C THR A 154 3.44 -16.38 -2.67
N THR A 155 2.62 -16.97 -1.80
CA THR A 155 2.25 -18.40 -1.89
C THR A 155 1.49 -18.71 -3.18
N LEU A 156 0.53 -17.85 -3.56
CA LEU A 156 -0.17 -17.96 -4.84
C LEU A 156 0.79 -17.85 -6.03
N GLY A 157 1.73 -16.91 -5.98
CA GLY A 157 2.75 -16.74 -7.01
C GLY A 157 3.68 -17.95 -7.15
N LEU A 158 4.17 -18.48 -6.03
CA LEU A 158 5.00 -19.69 -6.01
C LEU A 158 4.24 -20.90 -6.58
N ASN A 159 2.93 -20.96 -6.35
CA ASN A 159 2.04 -22.00 -6.87
C ASN A 159 1.55 -21.76 -8.31
N SER A 160 1.78 -20.58 -8.89
CA SER A 160 1.31 -20.22 -10.24
C SER A 160 2.13 -20.81 -11.39
N ALA A 161 3.36 -21.31 -11.13
CA ALA A 161 4.23 -21.85 -12.17
C ALA A 161 3.57 -23.02 -12.92
N ASP A 162 3.65 -23.00 -14.26
CA ASP A 162 3.04 -23.98 -15.16
C ASP A 162 3.37 -25.42 -14.74
N ARG A 163 2.33 -26.26 -14.67
CA ARG A 163 2.44 -27.69 -14.36
C ARG A 163 3.39 -28.41 -15.32
N ASN A 164 3.33 -28.10 -16.61
CA ASN A 164 4.22 -28.70 -17.61
C ASN A 164 5.70 -28.36 -17.36
N LEU A 165 6.00 -27.13 -16.93
CA LEU A 165 7.36 -26.75 -16.57
C LEU A 165 7.81 -27.43 -15.27
N ARG A 166 6.92 -27.62 -14.29
CA ARG A 166 7.24 -28.37 -13.07
C ARG A 166 7.55 -29.83 -13.37
N ASP A 167 6.77 -30.45 -14.25
CA ASP A 167 6.96 -31.84 -14.69
C ASP A 167 8.26 -31.98 -15.48
N LEU A 168 8.58 -31.01 -16.34
CA LEU A 168 9.87 -30.96 -17.04
C LEU A 168 11.04 -30.93 -16.04
N TYR A 169 11.01 -30.04 -15.05
CA TYR A 169 12.04 -29.98 -14.01
C TYR A 169 12.16 -31.32 -13.26
N ARG A 170 11.04 -31.98 -12.99
CA ARG A 170 11.02 -33.30 -12.34
C ARG A 170 11.61 -34.40 -13.22
N LEU A 171 11.34 -34.40 -14.53
CA LEU A 171 11.91 -35.33 -15.50
C LEU A 171 13.43 -35.18 -15.61
N TYR A 172 13.93 -33.94 -15.51
CA TYR A 172 15.37 -33.64 -15.48
C TYR A 172 16.03 -33.88 -14.11
N GLY A 173 15.30 -34.44 -13.13
CA GLY A 173 15.84 -34.75 -11.81
C GLY A 173 16.13 -33.54 -10.92
N ALA A 174 15.53 -32.38 -11.22
CA ALA A 174 15.75 -31.17 -10.43
C ALA A 174 15.22 -31.34 -8.99
N SER A 175 16.03 -30.94 -8.01
CA SER A 175 15.65 -30.91 -6.60
C SER A 175 14.60 -29.83 -6.34
N ARG A 176 13.85 -29.96 -5.22
CA ARG A 176 12.84 -28.96 -4.82
C ARG A 176 13.41 -27.55 -4.69
N TRP A 177 14.67 -27.40 -4.26
CA TRP A 177 15.35 -26.11 -4.17
C TRP A 177 15.71 -25.53 -5.54
N GLN A 178 16.09 -26.37 -6.50
CA GLN A 178 16.32 -25.94 -7.88
C GLN A 178 15.00 -25.49 -8.53
N THR A 179 13.93 -26.26 -8.35
CA THR A 179 12.59 -25.89 -8.85
C THR A 179 12.09 -24.59 -8.20
N LEU A 180 12.28 -24.42 -6.89
CA LEU A 180 11.94 -23.18 -6.20
C LEU A 180 12.72 -21.99 -6.79
N ARG A 181 14.05 -22.10 -6.85
CA ARG A 181 14.92 -20.98 -7.22
C ARG A 181 14.80 -20.57 -8.69
N TYR A 182 14.69 -21.54 -9.59
CA TYR A 182 14.78 -21.30 -11.03
C TYR A 182 13.42 -21.28 -11.74
N LEU A 183 12.37 -21.84 -11.15
CA LEU A 183 11.04 -21.85 -11.76
C LEU A 183 10.03 -21.05 -10.93
N GLN A 184 9.88 -21.36 -9.64
CA GLN A 184 8.80 -20.78 -8.83
C GLN A 184 9.07 -19.33 -8.41
N LEU A 185 10.26 -19.00 -7.90
CA LEU A 185 10.60 -17.63 -7.47
C LEU A 185 10.48 -16.62 -8.63
N PRO A 186 11.01 -16.92 -9.84
CA PRO A 186 10.74 -16.09 -11.01
C PRO A 186 9.24 -15.94 -11.25
N ALA A 187 8.50 -17.05 -11.39
CA ALA A 187 7.06 -17.02 -11.69
C ALA A 187 6.24 -16.25 -10.64
N ALA A 188 6.68 -16.27 -9.38
CA ALA A 188 6.01 -15.59 -8.27
C ALA A 188 6.22 -14.07 -8.25
N MET A 189 7.23 -13.54 -8.95
CA MET A 189 7.63 -12.14 -8.81
C MET A 189 6.50 -11.12 -9.08
N PRO A 190 5.65 -11.29 -10.13
CA PRO A 190 4.52 -10.40 -10.36
C PRO A 190 3.50 -10.42 -9.21
N TYR A 191 3.24 -11.59 -8.65
CA TYR A 191 2.31 -11.77 -7.53
C TYR A 191 2.87 -11.20 -6.24
N PHE A 192 4.14 -11.47 -5.92
CA PHE A 192 4.83 -10.89 -4.77
C PHE A 192 4.77 -9.36 -4.81
N LEU A 193 5.08 -8.75 -5.95
CA LEU A 193 5.03 -7.30 -6.11
C LEU A 193 3.60 -6.74 -6.02
N GLY A 194 2.59 -7.48 -6.48
CA GLY A 194 1.19 -7.17 -6.25
C GLY A 194 0.83 -7.18 -4.76
N GLY A 195 1.22 -8.25 -4.06
CA GLY A 195 1.07 -8.37 -2.61
C GLY A 195 1.77 -7.27 -1.84
N LEU A 196 2.99 -6.89 -2.24
CA LEU A 196 3.77 -5.82 -1.62
C LEU A 196 3.06 -4.46 -1.72
N ARG A 197 2.47 -4.13 -2.89
CA ARG A 197 1.70 -2.89 -3.07
C ARG A 197 0.47 -2.85 -2.17
N ILE A 198 -0.25 -3.98 -2.03
CA ILE A 198 -1.42 -4.10 -1.16
C ILE A 198 -0.99 -3.97 0.31
N ALA A 199 0.04 -4.72 0.71
CA ALA A 199 0.61 -4.70 2.05
C ALA A 199 1.14 -3.33 2.45
N GLY A 200 1.69 -2.54 1.51
CA GLY A 200 2.17 -1.19 1.80
C GLY A 200 1.08 -0.24 2.29
N GLY A 201 -0.10 -0.26 1.66
CA GLY A 201 -1.26 0.52 2.12
C GLY A 201 -1.80 0.00 3.46
N LEU A 202 -1.87 -1.32 3.60
CA LEU A 202 -2.34 -1.97 4.83
C LEU A 202 -1.39 -1.78 6.03
N ALA A 203 -0.09 -1.69 5.80
CA ALA A 203 0.91 -1.35 6.83
C ALA A 203 0.66 0.06 7.38
N LEU A 204 0.36 1.02 6.51
CA LEU A 204 0.03 2.39 6.95
C LEU A 204 -1.28 2.40 7.75
N ILE A 205 -2.32 1.71 7.25
CA ILE A 205 -3.58 1.58 7.98
C ILE A 205 -3.34 0.94 9.36
N GLY A 206 -2.57 -0.15 9.43
CA GLY A 206 -2.24 -0.82 10.67
C GLY A 206 -1.45 0.07 11.65
N ALA A 207 -0.50 0.86 11.15
CA ALA A 207 0.25 1.82 11.97
C ALA A 207 -0.66 2.92 12.53
N VAL A 208 -1.49 3.54 11.67
CA VAL A 208 -2.44 4.58 12.07
C VAL A 208 -3.45 4.05 13.09
N VAL A 209 -4.00 2.85 12.88
CA VAL A 209 -4.91 2.22 13.84
C VAL A 209 -4.21 1.93 15.16
N ALA A 210 -2.97 1.42 15.14
CA ALA A 210 -2.22 1.18 16.36
C ALA A 210 -1.96 2.48 17.14
N GLU A 211 -1.61 3.57 16.45
CA GLU A 211 -1.44 4.89 17.04
C GLU A 211 -2.76 5.43 17.62
N PHE A 212 -3.90 5.20 16.96
CA PHE A 212 -5.22 5.56 17.50
C PHE A 212 -5.51 4.86 18.82
N VAL A 213 -5.28 3.54 18.89
CA VAL A 213 -5.60 2.76 20.09
C VAL A 213 -4.58 2.98 21.21
N ALA A 214 -3.31 3.23 20.87
CA ALA A 214 -2.27 3.59 21.83
C ALA A 214 -2.51 4.98 22.48
N GLY A 215 -3.24 5.87 21.80
CA GLY A 215 -3.56 7.20 22.28
C GLY A 215 -2.36 8.16 22.29
N ALA A 216 -2.44 9.20 23.11
CA ALA A 216 -1.44 10.27 23.19
C ALA A 216 -0.21 9.93 24.07
N SER A 217 -0.22 8.78 24.76
CA SER A 217 0.80 8.38 25.74
C SER A 217 1.86 7.40 25.19
N GLY A 218 1.85 7.09 23.89
CA GLY A 218 2.80 6.16 23.27
C GLY A 218 4.12 6.81 22.79
N PHE A 219 5.14 5.96 22.54
CA PHE A 219 6.42 6.33 21.93
C PHE A 219 6.23 7.04 20.59
N GLY A 220 6.64 8.32 20.52
CA GLY A 220 6.49 9.16 19.34
C GLY A 220 5.01 9.40 19.01
N THR A 221 4.50 10.62 19.19
CA THR A 221 3.12 10.91 18.78
C THR A 221 3.06 10.90 17.25
N GLY A 222 2.51 9.84 16.66
CA GLY A 222 2.29 9.76 15.22
C GLY A 222 1.15 10.68 14.76
N LEU A 223 0.86 10.68 13.47
CA LEU A 223 -0.20 11.52 12.90
C LEU A 223 -1.58 11.17 13.49
N ALA A 224 -1.85 9.91 13.83
CA ALA A 224 -3.13 9.54 14.44
C ALA A 224 -3.30 10.13 15.84
N SER A 225 -2.23 10.18 16.64
CA SER A 225 -2.24 10.85 17.94
C SER A 225 -2.53 12.35 17.79
N ARG A 226 -2.02 12.98 16.72
CA ARG A 226 -2.32 14.39 16.41
C ARG A 226 -3.77 14.62 15.98
N ILE A 227 -4.39 13.65 15.30
CA ILE A 227 -5.81 13.68 14.98
C ILE A 227 -6.64 13.68 16.27
N ILE A 228 -6.35 12.75 17.19
CA ILE A 228 -7.05 12.66 18.48
C ILE A 228 -6.88 13.94 19.30
N GLU A 229 -5.63 14.41 19.46
CA GLU A 229 -5.32 15.62 20.22
C GLU A 229 -6.05 16.85 19.65
N SER A 230 -6.02 17.02 18.33
CA SER A 230 -6.67 18.14 17.66
C SER A 230 -8.18 18.09 17.77
N GLY A 231 -8.77 16.88 17.78
CA GLY A 231 -10.19 16.66 18.03
C GLY A 231 -10.61 17.12 19.43
N TYR A 232 -9.85 16.75 20.47
CA TYR A 232 -10.13 17.19 21.84
C TYR A 232 -9.96 18.70 22.03
N ARG A 233 -9.00 19.32 21.33
CA ARG A 233 -8.77 20.78 21.38
C ARG A 233 -9.68 21.57 20.43
N LEU A 234 -10.59 20.92 19.70
CA LEU A 234 -11.42 21.52 18.65
C LEU A 234 -10.62 22.27 17.57
N ASN A 235 -9.34 21.93 17.38
CA ASN A 235 -8.53 22.44 16.29
C ASN A 235 -8.74 21.59 15.03
N ILE A 236 -9.93 21.71 14.44
CA ILE A 236 -10.33 20.94 13.27
C ILE A 236 -9.45 21.19 12.04
N PRO A 237 -8.93 22.41 11.76
CA PRO A 237 -7.95 22.61 10.69
C PRO A 237 -6.72 21.68 10.81
N ARG A 238 -6.15 21.54 12.02
CA ARG A 238 -5.00 20.65 12.27
C ARG A 238 -5.38 19.17 12.15
N LEU A 239 -6.59 18.80 12.57
CA LEU A 239 -7.13 17.45 12.38
C LEU A 239 -7.16 17.07 10.90
N PHE A 240 -7.75 17.94 10.05
CA PHE A 240 -7.80 17.72 8.60
C PHE A 240 -6.40 17.73 7.98
N ALA A 241 -5.50 18.61 8.45
CA ALA A 241 -4.11 18.65 7.98
C ALA A 241 -3.41 17.29 8.21
N ALA A 242 -3.56 16.70 9.40
CA ALA A 242 -3.01 15.37 9.70
C ALA A 242 -3.62 14.27 8.82
N LEU A 243 -4.95 14.29 8.59
CA LEU A 243 -5.63 13.33 7.68
C LEU A 243 -5.13 13.43 6.24
N VAL A 244 -4.92 14.66 5.74
CA VAL A 244 -4.36 14.89 4.41
C VAL A 244 -2.94 14.35 4.32
N LEU A 245 -2.11 14.54 5.34
CA LEU A 245 -0.74 14.00 5.38
C LEU A 245 -0.72 12.46 5.41
N ILE A 246 -1.61 11.81 6.17
CA ILE A 246 -1.77 10.33 6.14
C ILE A 246 -2.15 9.88 4.73
N SER A 247 -3.14 10.53 4.12
CA SER A 247 -3.62 10.19 2.78
C SER A 247 -2.52 10.36 1.72
N ALA A 248 -1.77 11.46 1.79
CA ALA A 248 -0.63 11.73 0.91
C ALA A 248 0.47 10.68 1.08
N THR A 249 0.74 10.25 2.32
CA THR A 249 1.72 9.20 2.62
C THR A 249 1.29 7.86 2.04
N GLY A 250 0.01 7.49 2.16
CA GLY A 250 -0.53 6.27 1.57
C GLY A 250 -0.41 6.26 0.04
N ILE A 251 -0.75 7.37 -0.61
CA ILE A 251 -0.57 7.54 -2.06
C ILE A 251 0.91 7.44 -2.42
N LEU A 252 1.79 8.09 -1.67
CA LEU A 252 3.24 8.06 -1.90
C LEU A 252 3.80 6.64 -1.80
N ILE A 253 3.41 5.87 -0.77
CA ILE A 253 3.81 4.47 -0.61
C ILE A 253 3.31 3.63 -1.80
N TYR A 254 2.03 3.77 -2.15
CA TYR A 254 1.44 3.03 -3.26
C TYR A 254 2.14 3.33 -4.59
N VAL A 255 2.35 4.61 -4.92
CA VAL A 255 3.03 5.05 -6.14
C VAL A 255 4.48 4.57 -6.15
N SER A 256 5.20 4.68 -5.02
CA SER A 256 6.59 4.24 -4.91
C SER A 256 6.73 2.74 -5.16
N LEU A 257 5.87 1.92 -4.56
CA LEU A 257 5.83 0.47 -4.78
C LEU A 257 5.35 0.12 -6.19
N SER A 258 4.46 0.92 -6.77
CA SER A 258 4.01 0.79 -8.16
C SER A 258 5.17 0.98 -9.14
N VAL A 259 5.91 2.08 -8.98
CA VAL A 259 7.11 2.39 -9.78
C VAL A 259 8.19 1.34 -9.58
N LEU A 260 8.45 0.91 -8.35
CA LEU A 260 9.41 -0.15 -8.04
C LEU A 260 9.07 -1.44 -8.79
N SER A 261 7.81 -1.88 -8.70
CA SER A 261 7.36 -3.09 -9.39
C SER A 261 7.42 -2.95 -10.91
N ASN A 262 7.09 -1.79 -11.48
CA ASN A 262 7.22 -1.55 -12.93
C ASN A 262 8.68 -1.55 -13.38
N ARG A 263 9.63 -1.08 -12.56
CA ARG A 263 11.06 -1.17 -12.89
C ARG A 263 11.59 -2.59 -12.85
N ILE A 264 11.11 -3.40 -11.90
CA ILE A 264 11.52 -4.81 -11.77
C ILE A 264 10.91 -5.65 -12.91
N LEU A 265 9.60 -5.48 -13.18
CA LEU A 265 8.86 -6.26 -14.18
C LEU A 265 8.92 -5.69 -15.60
N GLY A 266 9.30 -4.43 -15.79
CA GLY A 266 9.35 -3.78 -17.11
C GLY A 266 10.24 -4.55 -18.08
N LYS A 267 11.34 -5.11 -17.59
CA LYS A 267 12.23 -5.98 -18.37
C LYS A 267 11.59 -7.34 -18.72
N TRP A 268 10.70 -7.86 -17.87
CA TRP A 268 9.98 -9.11 -18.09
C TRP A 268 8.91 -9.01 -19.18
N HIS A 269 8.15 -7.91 -19.22
CA HIS A 269 7.10 -7.69 -20.23
C HIS A 269 7.67 -7.54 -21.65
N GLU A 270 8.81 -6.87 -21.82
CA GLU A 270 9.48 -6.79 -23.12
C GLU A 270 9.94 -8.19 -23.59
N SER A 271 10.48 -9.00 -22.67
CA SER A 271 10.94 -10.37 -22.96
C SER A 271 9.81 -11.35 -23.34
N ALA A 272 8.59 -11.11 -22.86
CA ALA A 272 7.41 -11.90 -23.18
C ALA A 272 6.72 -11.46 -24.49
N MET A 273 6.73 -10.15 -24.80
CA MET A 273 6.13 -9.63 -26.03
C MET A 273 7.00 -9.82 -27.28
N ASP A 274 8.33 -9.92 -27.13
CA ASP A 274 9.23 -10.05 -28.30
C ASP A 274 9.21 -11.44 -28.96
N ARG A 275 8.51 -12.42 -28.37
CA ARG A 275 8.29 -13.75 -28.97
C ARG A 275 7.10 -13.84 -29.92
N GLY A 276 6.34 -12.76 -30.10
CA GLY A 276 5.17 -12.71 -31.01
C GLY A 276 5.43 -12.09 -32.39
N ARG A 277 6.69 -11.77 -32.73
CA ARG A 277 7.08 -11.21 -34.03
C ARG A 277 8.21 -12.02 -34.67
N ARG A 278 7.92 -13.27 -35.02
CA ARG A 278 8.60 -14.00 -36.09
C ARG A 278 7.58 -14.84 -36.83
#